data_AF-A0A453IGJ8-F1
#
_entry.id   AF-A0A453IGJ8-F1
#
_cell.length_a   1.000
_cell.length_b   1.000
_cell.length_c   1.000
_cell.angle_alpha   90.00
_cell.angle_beta   90.00
_cell.angle_gamma   90.00
#
_symmetry.space_group_name_H-M   'P 1'
#
loop_
_entity.id
_entity.type
_entity.pdbx_description
1 polymer ?
#
loop_
_entity_poly.entity_id
_entity_poly.type
_entity_poly.pdbx_seq_one_letter_code
_entity_poly.pdbx_strand_id
1 'polypeptide(L)'
;MASKISHPLILPLLLFILPLSAPWTAADDDGAVARSAFPMDGDVAWVVQVSDLHISAYHPDRAADLVSLLGSALRTIRPHLLLVSGDITDAKNSKRTTSRQDEDEWITYKKTIDALVAKGGIDKRRIFDIRGNHDTYGVPYRGSELDFFSTYSVNSQLGRLSTINSIMLQCN
;
A
#
# COMPACT_ATOMS: atom_id res chain seq x y z
N MET A 1 -26.05 -76.59 -13.51
CA MET A 1 -26.61 -75.63 -12.54
C MET A 1 -25.51 -75.27 -11.56
N ALA A 2 -24.84 -74.15 -11.78
CA ALA A 2 -23.77 -73.67 -10.92
C ALA A 2 -24.09 -72.22 -10.56
N SER A 3 -24.41 -71.95 -9.30
CA SER A 3 -24.42 -70.59 -8.73
C SER A 3 -23.54 -70.60 -7.48
N LYS A 4 -22.27 -70.26 -7.65
CA LYS A 4 -21.41 -69.86 -6.54
C LYS A 4 -21.77 -68.41 -6.21
N ILE A 5 -22.39 -68.21 -5.06
CA ILE A 5 -22.62 -66.89 -4.48
C ILE A 5 -21.27 -66.42 -3.91
N SER A 6 -20.66 -65.45 -4.56
CA SER A 6 -19.49 -64.73 -4.04
C SER A 6 -19.97 -63.66 -3.06
N HIS A 7 -19.59 -63.77 -1.79
CA HIS A 7 -19.69 -62.66 -0.83
C HIS A 7 -18.65 -61.58 -1.19
N PRO A 8 -19.02 -60.32 -1.41
CA PRO A 8 -18.03 -59.26 -1.41
C PRO A 8 -17.66 -58.96 0.05
N LEU A 9 -16.38 -59.16 0.38
CA LEU A 9 -15.78 -58.69 1.62
C LEU A 9 -15.79 -57.15 1.57
N ILE A 10 -16.71 -56.50 2.27
CA ILE A 10 -16.70 -55.04 2.42
C ILE A 10 -15.62 -54.70 3.44
N LEU A 11 -14.46 -54.26 2.94
CA LEU A 11 -13.39 -53.67 3.74
C LEU A 11 -13.84 -52.24 4.13
N PRO A 12 -13.92 -51.86 5.42
CA PRO A 12 -14.19 -50.49 5.77
C PRO A 12 -12.90 -49.69 5.49
N LEU A 13 -12.96 -48.82 4.48
CA LEU A 13 -11.94 -47.80 4.24
C LEU A 13 -12.00 -46.81 5.40
N LEU A 14 -11.18 -47.00 6.42
CA LEU A 14 -10.98 -46.03 7.49
C LEU A 14 -10.25 -44.82 6.86
N LEU A 15 -11.01 -43.79 6.51
CA LEU A 15 -10.45 -42.51 6.09
C LEU A 15 -9.87 -41.82 7.33
N PHE A 16 -8.57 -41.99 7.56
CA PHE A 16 -7.84 -41.15 8.49
C PHE A 16 -7.80 -39.72 7.92
N ILE A 17 -8.73 -38.87 8.36
CA ILE A 17 -8.64 -37.43 8.19
C ILE A 17 -7.49 -36.97 9.10
N LEU A 18 -6.28 -36.94 8.55
CA LEU A 18 -5.19 -36.19 9.17
C LEU A 18 -5.61 -34.72 9.19
N PRO A 19 -5.60 -34.02 10.34
CA PRO A 19 -5.70 -32.58 10.31
C PRO A 19 -4.38 -32.11 9.69
N LEU A 20 -4.43 -31.68 8.42
CA LEU A 20 -3.33 -30.93 7.84
C LEU A 20 -3.37 -29.57 8.55
N SER A 21 -2.68 -29.49 9.68
CA SER A 21 -2.37 -28.25 10.38
C SER A 21 -1.48 -27.43 9.47
N ALA A 22 -2.09 -26.69 8.54
CA ALA A 22 -1.52 -25.42 8.14
C ALA A 22 -1.77 -24.47 9.32
N PRO A 23 -0.75 -24.00 10.05
CA PRO A 23 -0.95 -22.85 10.91
C PRO A 23 -1.48 -21.73 10.01
N TRP A 24 -2.71 -21.31 10.25
CA TRP A 24 -3.17 -20.00 9.83
C TRP A 24 -2.24 -19.03 10.54
N THR A 25 -1.14 -18.63 9.90
CA THR A 25 -0.42 -17.44 10.33
C THR A 25 -1.34 -16.29 10.00
N ALA A 26 -2.23 -15.98 10.94
CA ALA A 26 -2.80 -14.66 11.01
C ALA A 26 -1.55 -13.77 11.06
N ALA A 27 -1.41 -12.88 10.08
CA ALA A 27 -0.30 -11.95 10.07
C ALA A 27 -0.35 -11.21 11.40
N ASP A 28 0.51 -11.62 12.32
CA ASP A 28 0.66 -11.10 13.67
C ASP A 28 1.41 -9.76 13.58
N ASP A 29 0.87 -8.84 12.77
CA ASP A 29 1.47 -7.53 12.45
C ASP A 29 0.78 -6.37 13.18
N ASP A 30 -0.09 -6.66 14.14
CA ASP A 30 -0.80 -5.66 14.96
C ASP A 30 0.12 -4.92 15.95
N GLY A 31 1.45 -5.11 15.89
CA GLY A 31 2.40 -4.49 16.83
C GLY A 31 3.83 -4.20 16.33
N ALA A 32 4.19 -4.54 15.09
CA ALA A 32 5.55 -4.26 14.61
C ALA A 32 5.69 -2.77 14.24
N VAL A 33 6.56 -2.04 14.95
CA VAL A 33 6.92 -0.65 14.62
C VAL A 33 8.08 -0.67 13.63
N ALA A 34 7.83 -0.28 12.37
CA ALA A 34 8.90 -0.01 11.42
C ALA A 34 9.64 1.26 11.83
N ARG A 35 10.97 1.17 11.99
CA ARG A 35 11.81 2.31 12.36
C ARG A 35 12.68 2.70 11.18
N SER A 36 12.67 3.99 10.84
CA SER A 36 13.56 4.58 9.84
C SER A 36 14.29 5.76 10.46
N ALA A 37 15.60 5.87 10.22
CA ALA A 37 16.41 7.00 10.65
C ALA A 37 17.05 7.65 9.43
N PHE A 38 16.97 8.97 9.35
CA PHE A 38 17.58 9.74 8.27
C PHE A 38 18.46 10.85 8.83
N PRO A 39 19.69 11.03 8.31
CA PRO A 39 20.51 12.17 8.68
C PRO A 39 19.85 13.48 8.22
N MET A 40 20.09 14.57 8.92
CA MET A 40 19.78 15.93 8.50
C MET A 40 20.98 16.83 8.70
N ASP A 41 21.08 17.83 7.83
CA ASP A 41 22.10 18.85 7.92
C ASP A 41 21.55 20.00 8.78
N GLY A 42 22.28 20.37 9.83
CA GLY A 42 21.91 21.44 10.76
C GLY A 42 20.78 21.08 11.72
N ASP A 43 20.36 22.05 12.54
CA ASP A 43 19.52 21.80 13.73
C ASP A 43 18.00 21.93 13.50
N VAL A 44 17.58 22.17 12.25
CA VAL A 44 16.18 22.44 11.91
C VAL A 44 15.66 21.47 10.86
N ALA A 45 14.64 20.71 11.22
CA ALA A 45 13.96 19.80 10.31
C ALA A 45 12.75 20.47 9.62
N TRP A 46 12.79 20.58 8.29
CA TRP A 46 11.61 20.87 7.48
C TRP A 46 10.90 19.59 7.06
N VAL A 47 9.60 19.51 7.34
CA VAL A 47 8.71 18.41 6.92
C VAL A 47 7.59 19.01 6.08
N VAL A 48 7.32 18.40 4.94
CA VAL A 48 6.14 18.72 4.13
C VAL A 48 5.12 17.62 4.31
N GLN A 49 3.87 17.99 4.57
CA GLN A 49 2.74 17.05 4.60
C GLN A 49 1.72 17.47 3.55
N VAL A 50 1.26 16.50 2.78
CA VAL A 50 0.14 16.62 1.85
C VAL A 50 -0.86 15.50 2.12
N SER A 51 -2.12 15.73 1.81
CA SER A 51 -3.23 14.81 2.06
C SER A 51 -4.27 14.95 0.96
N ASP A 52 -5.20 14.00 0.88
CA ASP A 52 -6.41 14.10 0.05
C ASP A 52 -6.06 14.36 -1.42
N LEU A 53 -5.06 13.62 -1.93
CA LEU A 53 -4.56 13.78 -3.29
C LEU A 53 -5.63 13.43 -4.32
N HIS A 54 -6.47 12.44 -4.00
CA HIS A 54 -7.53 11.91 -4.84
C HIS A 54 -7.13 11.79 -6.32
N ILE A 55 -6.00 11.11 -6.56
CA ILE A 55 -5.54 10.74 -7.89
C ILE A 55 -6.66 9.97 -8.57
N SER A 56 -7.06 10.42 -9.76
CA SER A 56 -8.24 9.89 -10.44
C SER A 56 -7.98 9.60 -11.90
N ALA A 57 -8.48 8.46 -12.38
CA ALA A 57 -8.48 8.12 -13.81
C ALA A 57 -9.36 9.08 -14.64
N TYR A 58 -10.32 9.77 -13.98
CA TYR A 58 -11.24 10.70 -14.63
C TYR A 58 -10.81 12.16 -14.52
N HIS A 59 -9.87 12.47 -13.63
CA HIS A 59 -9.31 13.81 -13.41
C HIS A 59 -7.77 13.77 -13.41
N PRO A 60 -7.16 13.48 -14.57
CA PRO A 60 -5.70 13.36 -14.69
C PRO A 60 -4.96 14.68 -14.40
N ASP A 61 -5.67 15.81 -14.50
CA ASP A 61 -5.20 17.14 -14.12
C ASP A 61 -4.73 17.20 -12.66
N ARG A 62 -5.37 16.48 -11.73
CA ARG A 62 -4.97 16.46 -10.30
C ARG A 62 -3.54 15.97 -10.11
N ALA A 63 -3.17 14.92 -10.82
CA ALA A 63 -1.80 14.39 -10.78
C ALA A 63 -0.80 15.37 -11.39
N ALA A 64 -1.14 15.98 -12.53
CA ALA A 64 -0.30 16.96 -13.20
C ALA A 64 -0.08 18.22 -12.34
N ASP A 65 -1.15 18.72 -11.72
CA ASP A 65 -1.12 19.89 -10.83
C ASP A 65 -0.33 19.60 -9.57
N LEU A 66 -0.47 18.40 -8.99
CA LEU A 66 0.35 17.97 -7.85
C LEU A 66 1.84 18.02 -8.21
N VAL A 67 2.26 17.47 -9.35
CA VAL A 67 3.66 17.57 -9.82
C VAL A 67 4.04 19.03 -10.08
N SER A 68 3.14 19.83 -10.65
CA SER A 68 3.38 21.23 -10.96
C SER A 68 3.73 22.04 -9.71
N LEU A 69 2.84 21.97 -8.72
CA LEU A 69 2.85 22.76 -7.50
C LEU A 69 3.83 22.18 -6.48
N LEU A 70 3.61 20.94 -6.03
CA LEU A 70 4.40 20.32 -4.98
C LEU A 70 5.84 20.10 -5.45
N GLY A 71 6.08 19.69 -6.69
CA GLY A 71 7.44 19.53 -7.21
C GLY A 71 8.26 20.84 -7.16
N SER A 72 7.62 22.00 -7.37
CA SER A 72 8.28 23.30 -7.25
C SER A 72 8.49 23.71 -5.80
N ALA A 73 7.52 23.42 -4.92
CA ALA A 73 7.63 23.66 -3.48
C ALA A 73 8.74 22.82 -2.85
N LEU A 74 8.83 21.53 -3.18
CA LEU A 74 9.85 20.61 -2.65
C LEU A 74 11.28 21.07 -2.99
N ARG A 75 11.51 21.55 -4.22
CA ARG A 75 12.82 22.13 -4.59
C ARG A 75 13.19 23.36 -3.77
N THR A 76 12.19 24.16 -3.40
CA THR A 76 12.40 25.42 -2.70
C THR A 76 12.62 25.16 -1.21
N ILE A 77 11.75 24.36 -0.61
CA ILE A 77 11.77 24.03 0.82
C ILE A 77 12.95 23.11 1.15
N ARG A 78 13.32 22.20 0.24
CA ARG A 78 14.30 21.13 0.46
C ARG A 78 14.03 20.35 1.77
N PRO A 79 12.83 19.74 1.91
CA PRO A 79 12.44 19.12 3.17
C PRO A 79 13.23 17.83 3.44
N HIS A 80 13.38 17.53 4.73
CA HIS A 80 14.00 16.29 5.21
C HIS A 80 13.04 15.10 5.17
N LEU A 81 11.73 15.36 5.07
CA LEU A 81 10.67 14.35 5.04
C LEU A 81 9.45 14.88 4.25
N LEU A 82 8.85 14.01 3.45
CA LEU A 82 7.54 14.23 2.82
C LEU A 82 6.55 13.18 3.33
N LEU A 83 5.43 13.63 3.87
CA LEU A 83 4.32 12.79 4.31
C LEU A 83 3.15 12.93 3.34
N VAL A 84 2.63 11.81 2.85
CA VAL A 84 1.36 11.72 2.11
C VAL A 84 0.36 11.03 3.03
N SER A 85 -0.57 11.79 3.60
CA SER A 85 -1.36 11.37 4.77
C SER A 85 -2.76 10.86 4.46
N GLY A 86 -2.94 10.15 3.34
CA GLY A 86 -4.19 9.47 3.02
C GLY A 86 -4.97 10.06 1.86
N ASP A 87 -6.04 9.35 1.53
CA ASP A 87 -6.93 9.57 0.38
C ASP A 87 -6.11 9.85 -0.88
N ILE A 88 -5.18 8.92 -1.13
CA ILE A 88 -4.23 8.97 -2.24
C ILE A 88 -4.98 8.84 -3.56
N THR A 89 -5.91 7.90 -3.63
CA THR A 89 -6.75 7.62 -4.80
C THR A 89 -8.16 8.18 -4.64
N ASP A 90 -8.87 8.43 -5.75
CA ASP A 90 -10.27 8.87 -5.70
C ASP A 90 -11.17 7.65 -5.53
N ALA A 91 -10.85 6.48 -6.10
CA ALA A 91 -11.58 5.23 -5.96
C ALA A 91 -13.10 5.37 -6.19
N LYS A 92 -13.48 6.30 -7.07
CA LYS A 92 -14.86 6.58 -7.48
C LYS A 92 -14.98 6.35 -8.99
N ASN A 93 -16.17 5.94 -9.43
CA ASN A 93 -16.49 6.00 -10.86
C ASN A 93 -16.65 7.45 -11.34
N SER A 94 -16.70 7.66 -12.65
CA SER A 94 -16.86 8.98 -13.27
C SER A 94 -18.08 9.78 -12.77
N LYS A 95 -19.14 9.10 -12.33
CA LYS A 95 -20.36 9.72 -11.79
C LYS A 95 -20.34 9.91 -10.26
N ARG A 96 -19.27 9.47 -9.59
CA ARG A 96 -19.09 9.47 -8.13
C ARG A 96 -20.19 8.74 -7.35
N THR A 97 -20.89 7.80 -7.98
CA THR A 97 -22.00 7.04 -7.40
C THR A 97 -21.58 5.71 -6.77
N THR A 98 -20.43 5.17 -7.17
CA THR A 98 -19.91 3.89 -6.65
C THR A 98 -18.46 4.02 -6.26
N SER A 99 -18.03 3.24 -5.26
CA SER A 99 -16.63 3.16 -4.83
C SER A 99 -16.03 1.79 -5.11
N ARG A 100 -14.83 1.74 -5.69
CA ARG A 100 -13.97 0.55 -5.81
C ARG A 100 -12.56 1.00 -6.12
N GLN A 101 -11.57 0.17 -5.79
CA GLN A 101 -10.21 0.40 -6.27
C GLN A 101 -10.13 0.40 -7.80
N ASP A 102 -9.32 1.30 -8.33
CA ASP A 102 -8.94 1.40 -9.73
C ASP A 102 -7.41 1.37 -9.83
N GLU A 103 -6.87 0.35 -10.50
CA GLU A 103 -5.43 0.13 -10.57
C GLU A 103 -4.71 1.24 -11.34
N ASP A 104 -5.37 1.85 -12.32
CA ASP A 104 -4.79 2.94 -13.11
C ASP A 104 -4.52 4.18 -12.25
N GLU A 105 -5.32 4.41 -11.20
CA GLU A 105 -5.09 5.49 -10.22
C GLU A 105 -3.82 5.24 -9.41
N TRP A 106 -3.56 4.00 -9.02
CA TRP A 106 -2.35 3.60 -8.29
C TRP A 106 -1.09 3.64 -9.17
N ILE A 107 -1.19 3.18 -10.41
CA ILE A 107 -0.12 3.31 -11.42
C ILE A 107 0.19 4.79 -11.65
N THR A 108 -0.85 5.63 -11.73
CA THR A 108 -0.70 7.08 -11.89
C THR A 108 -0.06 7.72 -10.65
N TYR A 109 -0.47 7.33 -9.44
CA TYR A 109 0.16 7.79 -8.21
C TYR A 109 1.65 7.44 -8.16
N LYS A 110 2.03 6.19 -8.49
CA LYS A 110 3.44 5.79 -8.55
C LYS A 110 4.24 6.69 -9.52
N LYS A 111 3.73 6.89 -10.74
CA LYS A 111 4.37 7.78 -11.74
C LYS A 111 4.46 9.23 -11.24
N THR A 112 3.44 9.68 -10.53
CA THR A 112 3.37 11.03 -9.93
C THR A 112 4.45 11.21 -8.87
N ILE A 113 4.66 10.23 -7.99
CA ILE A 113 5.77 10.24 -7.02
C ILE A 113 7.12 10.24 -7.74
N ASP A 114 7.31 9.38 -8.76
CA ASP A 114 8.56 9.33 -9.52
C ASP A 114 8.87 10.69 -10.17
N ALA A 115 7.84 11.38 -10.70
CA ALA A 115 7.96 12.73 -11.22
C ALA A 115 8.23 13.79 -10.13
N LEU A 116 7.62 13.67 -8.95
CA LEU A 116 7.90 14.55 -7.81
C LEU A 116 9.33 14.40 -7.30
N VAL A 117 9.88 13.18 -7.28
CA VAL A 117 11.28 12.93 -6.94
C VAL A 117 12.20 13.60 -7.97
N ALA A 118 11.95 13.36 -9.27
CA ALA A 118 12.76 13.94 -10.34
C ALA A 118 12.70 15.47 -10.36
N LYS A 119 11.50 16.03 -10.15
CA LYS A 119 11.27 17.48 -10.19
C LYS A 119 11.68 18.16 -8.90
N GLY A 120 11.33 17.59 -7.76
CA GLY A 120 11.48 18.11 -6.39
C GLY A 120 12.87 17.92 -5.80
N GLY A 121 13.63 16.92 -6.27
CA GLY A 121 14.97 16.59 -5.77
C GLY A 121 14.98 15.90 -4.39
N ILE A 122 13.83 15.51 -3.87
CA ILE A 122 13.73 14.76 -2.60
C ILE A 122 14.12 13.28 -2.83
N ASP A 123 14.90 12.70 -1.91
CA ASP A 123 15.16 11.26 -1.89
C ASP A 123 13.85 10.50 -1.65
N LYS A 124 13.49 9.58 -2.56
CA LYS A 124 12.27 8.76 -2.45
C LYS A 124 12.17 8.01 -1.13
N ARG A 125 13.29 7.63 -0.50
CA ARG A 125 13.31 6.99 0.82
C ARG A 125 12.75 7.87 1.93
N ARG A 126 12.74 9.19 1.74
CA ARG A 126 12.20 10.19 2.68
C ARG A 126 10.72 10.53 2.42
N ILE A 127 10.07 9.83 1.51
CA ILE A 127 8.63 9.97 1.27
C ILE A 127 7.94 8.82 2.00
N PHE A 128 6.95 9.12 2.84
CA PHE A 128 6.11 8.11 3.51
C PHE A 128 4.66 8.37 3.19
N ASP A 129 3.96 7.32 2.79
CA ASP A 129 2.54 7.38 2.48
C ASP A 129 1.71 6.50 3.41
N ILE A 130 0.53 7.00 3.77
CA ILE A 130 -0.42 6.34 4.66
C ILE A 130 -1.74 6.26 3.91
N ARG A 131 -2.51 5.20 4.15
CA ARG A 131 -3.83 5.03 3.55
C ARG A 131 -4.84 5.99 4.16
N GLY A 132 -5.73 6.54 3.34
CA GLY A 132 -7.03 7.03 3.77
C GLY A 132 -8.13 5.99 3.55
N ASN A 133 -9.38 6.39 3.72
CA ASN A 133 -10.51 5.49 3.49
C ASN A 133 -10.70 5.19 2.00
N HIS A 134 -10.43 6.14 1.10
CA HIS A 134 -10.56 5.92 -0.35
C HIS A 134 -9.63 4.80 -0.85
N ASP A 135 -8.46 4.69 -0.23
CA ASP A 135 -7.42 3.70 -0.53
C ASP A 135 -7.76 2.28 -0.06
N THR A 136 -8.95 2.09 0.53
CA THR A 136 -9.42 0.81 1.07
C THR A 136 -10.78 0.37 0.53
N TYR A 137 -11.44 1.20 -0.29
CA TYR A 137 -12.77 0.86 -0.82
C TYR A 137 -12.74 -0.40 -1.68
N GLY A 138 -13.54 -1.40 -1.29
CA GLY A 138 -13.63 -2.68 -1.99
C GLY A 138 -12.44 -3.61 -1.76
N VAL A 139 -11.50 -3.25 -0.88
CA VAL A 139 -10.38 -4.11 -0.48
C VAL A 139 -10.85 -5.06 0.62
N PRO A 140 -10.89 -6.38 0.41
CA PRO A 140 -11.43 -7.32 1.39
C PRO A 140 -10.54 -7.46 2.63
N TYR A 141 -9.21 -7.44 2.45
CA TYR A 141 -8.21 -7.46 3.51
C TYR A 141 -6.85 -6.94 2.99
N ARG A 142 -5.96 -6.51 3.90
CA ARG A 142 -4.61 -6.05 3.55
C ARG A 142 -3.78 -7.19 2.94
N GLY A 143 -3.10 -6.90 1.84
CA GLY A 143 -2.35 -7.88 1.05
C GLY A 143 -3.18 -8.72 0.09
N SER A 144 -4.50 -8.47 -0.03
CA SER A 144 -5.31 -9.06 -1.11
C SER A 144 -4.90 -8.53 -2.48
N GLU A 145 -5.31 -9.20 -3.56
CA GLU A 145 -4.99 -8.76 -4.94
C GLU A 145 -5.54 -7.37 -5.29
N LEU A 146 -6.60 -6.93 -4.60
CA LEU A 146 -7.18 -5.60 -4.73
C LEU A 146 -6.51 -4.56 -3.84
N ASP A 147 -5.56 -4.97 -3.00
CA ASP A 147 -4.81 -4.08 -2.13
C ASP A 147 -3.65 -3.40 -2.87
N PHE A 148 -3.99 -2.47 -3.74
CA PHE A 148 -3.02 -1.77 -4.56
C PHE A 148 -2.09 -0.83 -3.79
N PHE A 149 -2.44 -0.37 -2.59
CA PHE A 149 -1.49 0.32 -1.73
C PHE A 149 -0.29 -0.59 -1.40
N SER A 150 -0.55 -1.87 -1.08
CA SER A 150 0.51 -2.84 -0.80
C SER A 150 1.31 -3.25 -2.04
N THR A 151 0.92 -2.79 -3.23
CA THR A 151 1.63 -3.04 -4.50
C THR A 151 2.36 -1.81 -5.02
N TYR A 152 1.73 -0.63 -4.95
CA TYR A 152 2.16 0.58 -5.68
C TYR A 152 2.60 1.73 -4.79
N SER A 153 2.28 1.74 -3.49
CA SER A 153 2.69 2.83 -2.59
C SER A 153 4.21 2.96 -2.51
N VAL A 154 4.70 4.13 -2.09
CA VAL A 154 6.11 4.34 -1.81
C VAL A 154 6.56 3.41 -0.68
N ASN A 155 5.74 3.28 0.35
CA ASN A 155 6.01 2.39 1.46
C ASN A 155 6.13 0.93 1.02
N SER A 156 5.23 0.43 0.17
CA SER A 156 5.35 -0.92 -0.41
C SER A 156 6.65 -1.10 -1.20
N GLN A 157 6.97 -0.15 -2.09
CA GLN A 157 8.18 -0.20 -2.92
C GLN A 157 9.48 -0.24 -2.10
N LEU A 158 9.43 0.17 -0.83
CA LEU A 158 10.55 0.17 0.09
C LEU A 158 10.42 -0.88 1.21
N GLY A 159 9.43 -1.79 1.13
CA GLY A 159 9.20 -2.84 2.11
C GLY A 159 8.70 -2.34 3.48
N ARG A 160 8.11 -1.15 3.55
CA ARG A 160 7.64 -0.49 4.78
C ARG A 160 6.12 -0.66 4.97
N LEU A 161 5.68 -1.90 5.10
CA LEU A 161 4.25 -2.24 5.19
C LEU A 161 3.70 -2.31 6.63
N SER A 162 4.55 -2.14 7.64
CA SER A 162 4.14 -2.14 9.04
C SER A 162 3.08 -1.06 9.32
N THR A 163 2.13 -1.39 10.20
CA THR A 163 1.04 -0.49 10.59
C THR A 163 1.54 0.79 11.26
N ILE A 164 2.63 0.71 12.04
CA ILE A 164 3.22 1.86 12.74
C ILE A 164 4.60 2.14 12.16
N ASN A 165 4.82 3.38 11.70
CA ASN A 165 6.11 3.87 11.25
C ASN A 165 6.64 4.93 12.22
N SER A 166 7.84 4.71 12.76
CA SER A 166 8.58 5.66 13.58
C SER A 166 9.76 6.18 12.76
N ILE A 167 9.79 7.50 12.57
CA ILE A 167 10.77 8.16 11.71
C ILE A 167 11.60 9.10 12.58
N MET A 168 12.91 8.90 12.57
CA MET A 168 13.88 9.75 13.25
C MET A 168 14.62 10.61 12.20
N LEU A 169 14.67 11.92 12.44
CA LEU A 169 15.54 12.85 11.74
C LEU A 169 16.64 13.26 12.71
N GLN A 170 17.90 12.94 12.39
CA GLN A 170 19.02 13.13 13.31
C GLN A 170 20.04 14.10 12.71
N CYS A 171 20.47 15.10 13.48
CA CYS A 171 21.65 15.88 13.12
C CYS A 171 22.87 14.97 13.16
N ASN A 172 23.77 15.13 12.20
CA ASN A 172 25.12 14.57 12.33
C ASN A 172 25.96 15.39 13.32
#